data_AF-A0A9W6J083-F1
#
_entry.id   AF-A0A9W6J083-F1
#
_cell.length_a   1.000
_cell.length_b   1.000
_cell.length_c   1.000
_cell.angle_alpha   90.00
_cell.angle_beta   90.00
_cell.angle_gamma   90.00
#
_symmetry.space_group_name_H-M   'P 1'
#
loop_
_entity.id
_entity.type
_entity.pdbx_description
1 polymer ?
#
loop_
_entity_poly.entity_id
_entity_poly.type
_entity_poly.pdbx_seq_one_letter_code
_entity_poly.pdbx_strand_id
1 'polypeptide(L)'
;MADEIKSSVENIKSIESDSVLSRSRRDYMFNTTMYIYQVFGLTVAIGSILYFLFDFYKLEISFRQQLILFTGASGLFFAVLAAAVVRYKKSRDDFEIQERLAAGYTLELIDAWNAFEEVAKQILTQDGEKFNRLSIRSVIDRLHREDILNNYDLSTIQEALEVRNIIVHGSVRIPAEKARQYTSKILNIVSKISNLRAKRF
;
A
#
# COMPACT_ATOMS: atom_id res chain seq x y z
N MET A 1 -3.60 19.95 -30.82
CA MET A 1 -4.33 18.91 -30.07
C MET A 1 -3.45 17.75 -29.63
N ALA A 2 -2.85 16.92 -30.52
CA ALA A 2 -1.95 15.83 -30.09
C ALA A 2 -0.65 16.34 -29.41
N ASP A 3 -0.07 17.43 -29.91
CA ASP A 3 1.14 18.04 -29.31
C ASP A 3 0.87 18.77 -27.99
N GLU A 4 -0.32 19.36 -27.82
CA GLU A 4 -0.75 19.96 -26.54
C GLU A 4 -0.95 18.91 -25.46
N ILE A 5 -1.50 17.75 -25.82
CA ILE A 5 -1.66 16.61 -24.91
C ILE A 5 -0.28 16.06 -24.51
N LYS A 6 0.67 15.94 -25.46
CA LYS A 6 2.02 15.46 -25.18
C LYS A 6 2.81 16.41 -24.28
N SER A 7 2.74 17.72 -24.55
CA SER A 7 3.36 18.76 -23.71
C SER A 7 2.76 18.80 -22.30
N SER A 8 1.43 18.64 -22.18
CA SER A 8 0.76 18.58 -20.88
C SER A 8 1.17 17.34 -20.07
N VAL A 9 1.33 16.18 -20.73
CA VAL A 9 1.80 14.94 -20.10
C VAL A 9 3.27 15.05 -19.65
N GLU A 10 4.13 15.72 -20.42
CA GLU A 10 5.53 15.99 -20.01
C GLU A 10 5.63 16.95 -18.83
N ASN A 11 4.79 18.00 -18.80
CA ASN A 11 4.73 18.92 -17.66
C ASN A 11 4.19 18.25 -16.39
N ILE A 12 3.22 17.35 -16.51
CA ILE A 12 2.72 16.59 -15.35
C ILE A 12 3.82 15.67 -14.80
N LYS A 13 4.56 14.99 -15.67
CA LYS A 13 5.68 14.12 -15.26
C LYS A 13 6.84 14.88 -14.62
N SER A 14 7.17 16.07 -15.12
CA SER A 14 8.24 16.89 -14.53
C SER A 14 7.85 17.42 -13.14
N ILE A 15 6.61 17.90 -12.98
CA ILE A 15 6.06 18.35 -11.69
C ILE A 15 6.00 17.19 -10.67
N GLU A 16 5.59 16.00 -11.11
CA GLU A 16 5.54 14.82 -10.25
C GLU A 16 6.94 14.41 -9.80
N SER A 17 7.90 14.33 -10.72
CA SER A 17 9.31 14.04 -10.43
C SER A 17 9.92 15.01 -9.42
N ASP A 18 9.73 16.32 -9.61
CA ASP A 18 10.27 17.35 -8.73
C ASP A 18 9.60 17.34 -7.34
N SER A 19 8.31 17.03 -7.27
CA SER A 19 7.57 16.90 -6.01
C SER A 19 8.02 15.68 -5.18
N VAL A 20 8.36 14.58 -5.86
CA VAL A 20 8.86 13.35 -5.22
C VAL A 20 10.28 13.53 -4.71
N LEU A 21 11.16 14.13 -5.53
CA LEU A 21 12.55 14.42 -5.14
C LEU A 21 12.62 15.41 -3.98
N SER A 22 11.81 16.47 -3.99
CA SER A 22 11.77 17.47 -2.91
C SER A 22 11.19 16.94 -1.60
N ARG A 23 10.20 16.03 -1.65
CA ARG A 23 9.72 15.29 -0.46
C ARG A 23 10.81 14.39 0.11
N SER A 24 11.45 13.57 -0.73
CA SER A 24 12.54 12.68 -0.32
C SER A 24 13.69 13.44 0.37
N ARG A 25 14.10 14.58 -0.19
CA ARG A 25 15.13 15.43 0.42
C ARG A 25 14.69 16.00 1.78
N ARG A 26 13.44 16.44 1.90
CA ARG A 26 12.89 16.98 3.16
C ARG A 26 12.82 15.91 4.23
N ASP A 27 12.40 14.70 3.87
CA ASP A 27 12.32 13.55 4.77
C ASP A 27 13.70 13.09 5.23
N TYR A 28 14.68 13.05 4.31
CA TYR A 28 16.07 12.79 4.64
C TYR A 28 16.64 13.83 5.62
N MET A 29 16.40 15.12 5.36
CA MET A 29 16.86 16.21 6.26
C MET A 29 16.20 16.14 7.63
N PHE A 30 14.89 15.88 7.69
CA PHE A 30 14.17 15.71 8.95
C PHE A 30 14.72 14.53 9.76
N ASN A 31 14.86 13.36 9.13
CA ASN A 31 15.39 12.16 9.81
C ASN A 31 16.81 12.40 10.30
N THR A 32 17.67 13.00 9.47
CA THR A 32 19.04 13.37 9.84
C THR A 32 19.07 14.31 11.04
N THR A 33 18.20 15.33 11.05
CA THR A 33 18.09 16.29 12.15
C THR A 33 17.67 15.59 13.44
N MET A 34 16.69 14.69 13.39
CA MET A 34 16.24 13.93 14.55
C MET A 34 17.33 12.97 15.08
N TYR A 35 18.09 12.32 14.20
CA TYR A 35 19.24 11.52 14.62
C TYR A 35 20.32 12.36 15.30
N ILE A 36 20.60 13.56 14.79
CA ILE A 36 21.52 14.50 15.42
C ILE A 36 21.02 14.84 16.83
N TYR A 37 19.74 15.22 16.99
CA TYR A 37 19.17 15.48 18.32
C TYR A 37 19.27 14.28 19.27
N GLN A 38 19.05 13.07 18.76
CA GLN A 38 19.20 11.85 19.55
C GLN A 38 20.65 11.64 20.03
N VAL A 39 21.64 11.80 19.13
CA VAL A 39 23.07 11.65 19.46
C VAL A 39 23.51 12.74 20.44
N PHE A 40 23.12 13.99 20.22
CA PHE A 40 23.43 15.10 21.14
C PHE A 40 22.79 14.89 22.50
N GLY A 41 21.50 14.54 22.56
CA GLY A 41 20.79 14.26 23.81
C GLY A 41 21.44 13.12 24.60
N LEU A 42 21.82 12.04 23.92
CA LEU A 42 22.53 10.92 24.53
C LEU A 42 23.91 11.34 25.06
N THR A 43 24.67 12.13 24.28
CA THR A 43 25.99 12.63 24.68
C THR A 43 25.90 13.53 25.90
N VAL A 44 24.91 14.42 25.95
CA VAL A 44 24.66 15.29 27.10
C VAL A 44 24.26 14.46 28.33
N ALA A 45 23.39 13.46 28.15
CA ALA A 45 23.00 12.56 29.24
C ALA A 45 24.20 11.77 29.79
N ILE A 46 25.00 11.16 28.92
CA ILE A 46 26.21 10.42 29.31
C ILE A 46 27.21 11.36 30.01
N GLY A 47 27.48 12.53 29.44
CA GLY A 47 28.39 13.51 30.04
C GLY A 47 27.93 13.99 31.42
N SER A 48 26.62 14.22 31.58
CA SER A 48 26.03 14.62 32.86
C SER A 48 26.11 13.51 33.91
N ILE A 49 25.84 12.25 33.52
CA ILE A 49 25.97 11.08 34.40
C ILE A 49 27.43 10.88 34.81
N LEU A 50 28.37 10.96 33.88
CA LEU A 50 29.80 10.83 34.17
C LEU A 50 30.27 11.93 35.12
N TYR A 51 29.92 13.19 34.84
CA TYR A 51 30.27 14.31 35.71
C TYR A 51 29.69 14.14 37.12
N PHE A 52 28.41 13.75 37.22
CA PHE A 52 27.76 13.48 38.48
C PHE A 52 28.44 12.35 39.27
N LEU A 53 28.84 11.25 38.61
CA LEU A 53 29.58 10.15 39.23
C LEU A 53 30.97 10.58 39.71
N PHE A 54 31.66 11.48 38.99
CA PHE A 54 32.95 12.05 39.41
C PHE A 54 32.81 13.01 40.60
N ASP A 55 31.71 13.74 40.70
CA ASP A 55 31.46 14.74 41.76
C ASP A 55 30.80 14.14 43.03
N PHE A 56 30.45 12.85 43.00
CA PHE A 56 29.70 12.14 44.05
C PHE A 56 30.50 11.84 45.34
N TYR A 57 31.70 12.40 45.50
CA TYR A 57 32.56 12.16 46.67
C TYR A 57 32.09 12.90 47.94
N LYS A 58 30.99 13.65 47.90
CA LYS A 58 30.39 14.34 49.06
C LYS A 58 28.86 14.19 49.05
N LEU A 59 28.30 13.72 50.18
CA LEU A 59 26.91 13.27 50.36
C LEU A 59 25.83 14.38 50.32
N GLU A 60 26.20 15.67 50.20
CA GLU A 60 25.24 16.77 50.06
C GLU A 60 25.14 17.22 48.61
N ILE A 61 23.96 17.04 48.01
CA ILE A 61 23.74 17.39 46.61
C ILE A 61 23.73 18.91 46.45
N SER A 62 24.78 19.46 45.86
CA SER A 62 24.89 20.89 45.56
C SER A 62 23.88 21.32 44.49
N PHE A 63 23.43 22.58 44.53
CA PHE A 63 22.60 23.18 43.47
C PHE A 63 23.21 22.97 42.06
N ARG A 64 24.55 22.97 41.95
CA ARG A 64 25.24 22.66 40.68
C ARG A 64 24.99 21.23 40.22
N GLN A 65 25.05 20.26 41.13
CA GLN A 65 24.78 18.86 40.82
C GLN A 65 23.31 18.65 40.42
N GLN A 66 22.37 19.38 41.04
CA GLN A 66 20.95 19.35 40.65
C GLN A 66 20.73 19.86 39.22
N LEU A 67 21.37 20.97 38.83
CA LEU A 67 21.30 21.49 37.46
C LEU A 67 21.87 20.50 36.43
N ILE A 68 22.95 19.81 36.78
CA ILE A 68 23.58 18.81 35.91
C ILE A 68 22.67 17.59 35.76
N LEU A 69 22.06 17.13 36.85
CA LEU A 69 21.09 16.03 36.80
C LEU A 69 19.87 16.40 35.95
N PHE A 70 19.37 17.62 36.10
CA PHE A 70 18.25 18.13 35.31
C PHE A 70 18.59 18.25 33.82
N THR A 71 19.80 18.69 33.50
CA THR A 71 20.30 18.79 32.12
C THR A 71 20.47 17.39 31.50
N GLY A 72 21.04 16.44 32.24
CA GLY A 72 21.15 15.06 31.80
C GLY A 72 19.79 14.38 31.59
N ALA A 73 18.85 14.57 32.52
CA ALA A 73 17.49 14.06 32.42
C ALA A 73 16.74 14.66 31.23
N SER A 74 16.88 15.97 30.99
CA SER A 74 16.30 16.65 29.84
C SER A 74 16.89 16.13 28.52
N GLY A 75 18.22 15.96 28.46
CA GLY A 75 18.91 15.40 27.29
C GLY A 75 18.43 13.98 26.96
N LEU A 76 18.30 13.12 27.98
CA LEU A 76 17.75 11.77 27.84
C LEU A 76 16.30 11.82 27.36
N PHE A 77 15.47 12.68 27.95
CA PHE A 77 14.08 12.86 27.55
C PHE A 77 13.95 13.26 26.07
N PHE A 78 14.74 14.24 25.62
CA PHE A 78 14.74 14.65 24.21
C PHE A 78 15.22 13.54 23.28
N ALA A 79 16.22 12.75 23.68
CA ALA A 79 16.69 11.62 22.89
C ALA A 79 15.60 10.54 22.73
N VAL A 80 14.87 10.23 23.81
CA VAL A 80 13.73 9.30 23.78
C VAL A 80 12.59 9.85 22.92
N LEU A 81 12.26 11.13 23.06
CA LEU A 81 11.21 11.77 22.27
C LEU A 81 11.54 11.79 20.78
N ALA A 82 12.77 12.14 20.41
CA ALA A 82 13.24 12.10 19.02
C ALA A 82 13.13 10.68 18.44
N ALA A 83 13.55 9.66 19.19
CA ALA A 83 13.42 8.26 18.77
C ALA A 83 11.94 7.84 18.59
N ALA A 84 11.06 8.28 19.49
CA ALA A 84 9.62 8.01 19.39
C ALA A 84 9.00 8.65 18.14
N VAL A 85 9.35 9.91 17.85
CA VAL A 85 8.88 10.63 16.64
C VAL A 85 9.34 9.93 15.36
N VAL A 86 10.61 9.51 15.28
CA VAL A 86 11.13 8.77 14.12
C VAL A 86 10.40 7.45 13.93
N ARG A 87 10.16 6.69 15.01
CA ARG A 87 9.39 5.44 14.95
C ARG A 87 7.95 5.65 14.53
N TYR A 88 7.29 6.68 15.06
CA TYR A 88 5.92 7.02 14.70
C TYR A 88 5.80 7.38 13.22
N LYS A 89 6.72 8.22 12.71
CA LYS A 89 6.76 8.57 11.29
C LYS A 89 6.92 7.33 10.42
N LYS A 90 7.89 6.46 10.74
CA LYS A 90 8.11 5.22 10.00
C LYS A 90 6.86 4.33 9.97
N SER A 91 6.19 4.16 11.11
CA SER A 91 4.95 3.38 11.18
C SER A 91 3.83 3.98 10.34
N ARG A 92 3.74 5.31 10.25
CA ARG A 92 2.77 6.01 9.40
C ARG A 92 3.09 5.82 7.91
N ASP A 93 4.35 5.94 7.54
CA ASP A 93 4.81 5.75 6.16
C ASP A 93 4.55 4.29 5.71
N ASP A 94 4.87 3.31 6.56
CA ASP A 94 4.59 1.89 6.30
C ASP A 94 3.08 1.63 6.12
N PHE A 95 2.24 2.26 6.93
CA PHE A 95 0.78 2.17 6.80
C PHE A 95 0.28 2.79 5.50
N GLU A 96 0.79 3.97 5.12
CA GLU A 96 0.42 4.63 3.87
C GLU A 96 0.82 3.81 2.64
N ILE A 97 2.02 3.19 2.67
CA ILE A 97 2.46 2.27 1.62
C ILE A 97 1.52 1.07 1.51
N GLN A 98 1.15 0.45 2.63
CA GLN A 98 0.22 -0.68 2.63
C GLN A 98 -1.16 -0.29 2.09
N GLU A 99 -1.66 0.90 2.43
CA GLU A 99 -2.93 1.42 1.92
C GLU A 99 -2.88 1.65 0.40
N ARG A 100 -1.80 2.26 -0.10
CA ARG A 100 -1.60 2.46 -1.54
C ARG A 100 -1.51 1.13 -2.29
N LEU A 101 -0.79 0.14 -1.74
CA LEU A 101 -0.72 -1.20 -2.33
C LEU A 101 -2.08 -1.88 -2.35
N ALA A 102 -2.85 -1.79 -1.27
CA ALA A 102 -4.21 -2.34 -1.22
C ALA A 102 -5.13 -1.69 -2.28
N ALA A 103 -5.03 -0.37 -2.46
CA ALA A 103 -5.75 0.35 -3.52
C ALA A 103 -5.31 -0.11 -4.92
N GLY A 104 -4.00 -0.30 -5.15
CA GLY A 104 -3.47 -0.84 -6.40
C GLY A 104 -4.03 -2.22 -6.73
N TYR A 105 -3.98 -3.17 -5.79
CA TYR A 105 -4.53 -4.52 -6.01
C TYR A 105 -6.05 -4.53 -6.21
N THR A 106 -6.75 -3.56 -5.61
CA THR A 106 -8.18 -3.37 -5.80
C THR A 106 -8.49 -2.96 -7.24
N LEU A 107 -7.72 -2.02 -7.80
CA LEU A 107 -7.84 -1.62 -9.20
C LEU A 107 -7.50 -2.77 -10.14
N GLU A 108 -6.40 -3.48 -9.90
CA GLU A 108 -6.02 -4.65 -10.69
C GLU A 108 -7.11 -5.73 -10.72
N LEU A 109 -7.79 -5.96 -9.59
CA LEU A 109 -8.92 -6.89 -9.52
C LEU A 109 -10.09 -6.43 -10.39
N ILE A 110 -10.41 -5.13 -10.35
CA ILE A 110 -11.48 -4.54 -11.18
C ILE A 110 -11.14 -4.69 -12.66
N ASP A 111 -9.89 -4.43 -13.04
CA ASP A 111 -9.43 -4.56 -14.43
C ASP A 111 -9.47 -6.02 -14.90
N ALA A 112 -8.98 -6.95 -14.08
CA ALA A 112 -9.07 -8.39 -14.38
C ALA A 112 -10.52 -8.85 -14.51
N TRP A 113 -11.42 -8.34 -13.66
CA TRP A 113 -12.85 -8.61 -13.74
C TRP A 113 -13.46 -8.10 -15.04
N ASN A 114 -13.14 -6.86 -15.43
CA ASN A 114 -13.62 -6.29 -16.69
C ASN A 114 -13.15 -7.11 -17.90
N ALA A 115 -11.87 -7.52 -17.91
CA ALA A 115 -11.33 -8.39 -18.94
C ALA A 115 -12.06 -9.74 -19.00
N PHE A 116 -12.40 -10.33 -17.84
CA PHE A 116 -13.23 -11.53 -17.78
C PHE A 116 -14.61 -11.31 -18.41
N GLU A 117 -15.31 -10.23 -18.04
CA GLU A 117 -16.63 -9.95 -18.60
C GLU A 117 -16.59 -9.78 -20.12
N GLU A 118 -15.61 -9.07 -20.64
CA GLU A 118 -15.45 -8.82 -22.07
C GLU A 118 -15.20 -10.12 -22.83
N VAL A 119 -14.22 -10.93 -22.39
CA VAL A 119 -13.89 -12.20 -23.04
C VAL A 119 -15.06 -13.19 -22.95
N ALA A 120 -15.72 -13.28 -21.79
CA ALA A 120 -16.88 -14.13 -21.59
C ALA A 120 -18.04 -13.76 -22.54
N LYS A 121 -18.39 -12.47 -22.61
CA LYS A 121 -19.46 -11.99 -23.50
C LYS A 121 -19.10 -12.18 -24.97
N GLN A 122 -17.84 -11.99 -25.35
CA GLN A 122 -17.38 -12.18 -26.72
C GLN A 122 -17.54 -13.63 -27.17
N ILE A 123 -17.15 -14.60 -26.34
CA ILE A 123 -17.23 -16.03 -26.68
C ILE A 123 -18.68 -16.49 -26.82
N LEU A 124 -19.53 -16.17 -25.84
CA LEU A 124 -20.95 -16.52 -25.91
C LEU A 124 -21.64 -15.85 -27.12
N THR A 125 -21.20 -14.66 -27.53
CA THR A 125 -21.74 -13.98 -28.71
C THR A 125 -21.32 -14.66 -30.01
N GLN A 126 -20.09 -15.14 -30.10
CA GLN A 126 -19.56 -15.82 -31.29
C GLN A 126 -20.21 -17.19 -31.51
N ASP A 127 -20.53 -17.89 -30.42
CA ASP A 127 -21.23 -19.17 -30.47
C ASP A 127 -22.74 -19.02 -30.84
N GLY A 128 -23.20 -17.79 -31.13
CA GLY A 128 -24.57 -17.52 -31.56
C GLY A 128 -25.61 -17.67 -30.45
N GLU A 129 -25.16 -17.71 -29.20
CA GLU A 129 -25.99 -18.07 -28.06
C GLU A 129 -26.92 -16.94 -27.62
N LYS A 130 -28.16 -17.30 -27.25
CA LYS A 130 -29.12 -16.38 -26.65
C LYS A 130 -28.88 -16.30 -25.14
N PHE A 131 -28.26 -15.22 -24.68
CA PHE A 131 -28.08 -14.92 -23.27
C PHE A 131 -28.35 -13.45 -22.97
N ASN A 132 -28.64 -13.13 -21.71
CA ASN A 132 -28.79 -11.74 -21.28
C ASN A 132 -27.41 -11.11 -21.06
N ARG A 133 -26.95 -10.32 -22.04
CA ARG A 133 -25.65 -9.63 -21.99
C ARG A 133 -25.49 -8.63 -20.85
N LEU A 134 -26.60 -8.15 -20.29
CA LEU A 134 -26.61 -7.15 -19.21
C LEU A 134 -26.49 -7.79 -17.82
N SER A 135 -26.71 -9.11 -17.69
CA SER A 135 -26.62 -9.82 -16.42
C SER A 135 -25.36 -10.68 -16.37
N ILE A 136 -24.40 -10.28 -15.55
CA ILE A 136 -23.16 -11.05 -15.36
C ILE A 136 -23.42 -12.46 -14.82
N ARG A 137 -24.44 -12.64 -13.97
CA ARG A 137 -24.86 -13.97 -13.51
C ARG A 137 -25.32 -14.85 -14.68
N SER A 138 -26.10 -14.30 -15.60
CA SER A 138 -26.52 -15.02 -16.81
C SER A 138 -25.34 -15.44 -17.69
N VAL A 139 -24.29 -14.62 -17.76
CA VAL A 139 -23.06 -14.94 -18.51
C VAL A 139 -22.31 -16.09 -17.84
N ILE A 140 -22.11 -16.03 -16.52
CA ILE A 140 -21.43 -17.07 -15.73
C ILE A 140 -22.19 -18.40 -15.81
N ASP A 141 -23.50 -18.38 -15.57
CA ASP A 141 -24.36 -19.57 -15.63
C ASP A 141 -24.38 -20.20 -17.03
N ARG A 142 -24.20 -19.39 -18.08
CA ARG A 142 -24.10 -19.91 -19.44
C ARG A 142 -22.73 -20.55 -19.69
N LEU A 143 -21.65 -19.88 -19.33
CA LEU A 143 -20.30 -20.45 -19.47
C LEU A 143 -20.13 -21.77 -18.71
N HIS A 144 -20.78 -21.93 -17.56
CA HIS A 144 -20.79 -23.18 -16.82
C HIS A 144 -21.61 -24.28 -17.52
N ARG A 145 -22.81 -23.96 -18.03
CA ARG A 145 -23.64 -24.92 -18.77
C ARG A 145 -22.99 -25.43 -20.05
N GLU A 146 -22.18 -24.61 -20.70
CA GLU A 146 -21.40 -24.98 -21.89
C GLU A 146 -20.07 -25.70 -21.57
N ASP A 147 -19.85 -26.06 -20.29
CA ASP A 147 -18.64 -26.72 -19.78
C ASP A 147 -17.33 -25.95 -20.07
N ILE A 148 -17.43 -24.63 -20.32
CA ILE A 148 -16.28 -23.74 -20.47
C ILE A 148 -15.65 -23.46 -19.10
N LEU A 149 -16.51 -23.29 -18.09
CA LEU A 149 -16.13 -23.18 -16.69
C LEU A 149 -16.44 -24.50 -15.97
N ASN A 150 -15.46 -25.04 -15.24
CA ASN A 150 -15.72 -26.15 -14.34
C ASN A 150 -16.26 -25.65 -12.99
N ASN A 151 -16.65 -26.56 -12.09
CA ASN A 151 -17.20 -26.19 -10.76
C ASN A 151 -16.22 -25.38 -9.90
N TYR A 152 -14.91 -25.63 -10.03
CA TYR A 152 -13.89 -24.88 -9.30
C TYR A 152 -13.78 -23.43 -9.81
N ASP A 153 -13.81 -23.24 -11.13
CA ASP A 153 -13.79 -21.92 -11.76
C ASP A 153 -15.06 -21.13 -11.40
N LEU A 154 -16.22 -21.81 -11.39
CA LEU A 154 -17.49 -21.21 -10.99
C LEU A 154 -17.45 -20.68 -9.56
N SER A 155 -17.03 -21.51 -8.60
CA SER A 155 -16.88 -21.11 -7.19
C SER A 155 -15.91 -19.92 -7.06
N THR A 156 -14.79 -19.98 -7.79
CA THR A 156 -13.79 -18.92 -7.78
C THR A 156 -14.34 -17.59 -8.30
N ILE A 157 -15.11 -17.60 -9.38
CA ILE A 157 -15.72 -16.39 -9.95
C ILE A 157 -16.79 -15.83 -9.01
N GLN A 158 -17.59 -16.69 -8.38
CA GLN A 158 -18.62 -16.25 -7.42
C GLN A 158 -17.99 -15.56 -6.21
N GLU A 159 -16.95 -16.14 -5.62
CA GLU A 159 -16.20 -15.51 -4.53
C GLU A 159 -15.56 -14.18 -4.98
N ALA A 160 -14.99 -14.15 -6.18
CA ALA A 160 -14.38 -12.92 -6.70
C ALA A 160 -15.42 -11.83 -6.98
N LEU A 161 -16.64 -12.20 -7.40
CA LEU A 161 -17.77 -11.28 -7.57
C LEU A 161 -18.18 -10.65 -6.23
N GLU A 162 -18.21 -11.44 -5.15
CA GLU A 162 -18.49 -10.92 -3.80
C GLU A 162 -17.42 -9.90 -3.38
N VAL A 163 -16.15 -10.23 -3.58
CA VAL A 163 -15.01 -9.33 -3.29
C VAL A 163 -15.12 -8.04 -4.12
N ARG A 164 -15.40 -8.14 -5.42
CA ARG A 164 -15.63 -6.98 -6.30
C ARG A 164 -16.79 -6.12 -5.81
N ASN A 165 -17.92 -6.72 -5.42
CA ASN A 165 -19.08 -5.97 -4.93
C ASN A 165 -18.76 -5.22 -3.64
N ILE A 166 -18.01 -5.85 -2.72
CA ILE A 166 -17.56 -5.19 -1.49
C ILE A 166 -16.69 -3.97 -1.83
N ILE A 167 -15.75 -4.11 -2.78
CA ILE A 167 -14.89 -3.02 -3.28
C ILE A 167 -15.71 -1.89 -3.88
N VAL A 168 -16.58 -2.20 -4.84
CA VAL A 168 -17.34 -1.20 -5.61
C VAL A 168 -18.30 -0.43 -4.71
N HIS A 169 -18.91 -1.11 -3.74
CA HIS A 169 -19.84 -0.48 -2.79
C HIS A 169 -19.14 0.15 -1.57
N GLY A 170 -17.80 0.06 -1.48
CA GLY A 170 -17.01 0.68 -0.41
C GLY A 170 -17.37 0.23 1.00
N SER A 171 -18.02 -0.93 1.15
CA SER A 171 -18.69 -1.33 2.39
C SER A 171 -17.72 -1.86 3.45
N VAL A 172 -16.62 -2.48 3.04
CA VAL A 172 -15.62 -3.09 3.93
C VAL A 172 -14.22 -3.01 3.30
N ARG A 173 -13.20 -2.75 4.11
CA ARG A 173 -11.79 -2.75 3.68
C ARG A 173 -11.36 -4.20 3.41
N ILE A 174 -10.96 -4.51 2.18
CA ILE A 174 -10.52 -5.86 1.80
C ILE A 174 -9.00 -6.01 2.02
N PRO A 175 -8.52 -7.11 2.60
CA PRO A 175 -7.10 -7.40 2.68
C PRO A 175 -6.46 -7.43 1.28
N ALA A 176 -5.35 -6.71 1.11
CA ALA A 176 -4.59 -6.64 -0.15
C ALA A 176 -4.29 -8.02 -0.75
N GLU A 177 -3.91 -8.98 0.09
CA GLU A 177 -3.61 -10.35 -0.32
C GLU A 177 -4.81 -11.06 -0.94
N LYS A 178 -6.01 -10.83 -0.40
CA LYS A 178 -7.25 -11.40 -0.92
C LYS A 178 -7.57 -10.85 -2.31
N ALA A 179 -7.48 -9.53 -2.49
CA ALA A 179 -7.67 -8.90 -3.80
C ALA A 179 -6.68 -9.47 -4.83
N ARG A 180 -5.39 -9.49 -4.49
CA ARG A 180 -4.32 -10.05 -5.34
C ARG A 180 -4.56 -11.52 -5.71
N GLN A 181 -4.97 -12.34 -4.74
CA GLN A 181 -5.25 -13.76 -4.97
C GLN A 181 -6.36 -13.95 -6.02
N TYR A 182 -7.47 -13.22 -5.89
CA TYR A 182 -8.57 -13.33 -6.85
C TYR A 182 -8.21 -12.73 -8.22
N THR A 183 -7.41 -11.67 -8.28
CA THR A 183 -6.89 -11.13 -9.55
C THR A 183 -6.16 -12.22 -10.32
N SER A 184 -5.19 -12.91 -9.70
CA SER A 184 -4.45 -13.99 -10.36
C SER A 184 -5.35 -15.14 -10.80
N LYS A 185 -6.32 -15.53 -9.96
CA LYS A 185 -7.28 -16.59 -10.30
C LYS A 185 -8.18 -16.21 -11.49
N ILE A 186 -8.69 -14.98 -11.52
CA ILE A 186 -9.50 -14.49 -12.65
C ILE A 186 -8.67 -14.46 -13.92
N LEU A 187 -7.47 -13.90 -13.90
CA LEU A 187 -6.60 -13.85 -15.09
C LEU A 187 -6.28 -15.26 -15.63
N ASN A 188 -6.10 -16.24 -14.76
CA ASN A 188 -5.93 -17.64 -15.17
C ASN A 188 -7.18 -18.18 -15.89
N ILE A 189 -8.37 -17.86 -15.38
CA ILE A 189 -9.64 -18.25 -16.02
C ILE A 189 -9.80 -17.53 -17.37
N VAL A 190 -9.49 -16.23 -17.46
CA VAL A 190 -9.52 -15.47 -18.71
C VAL A 190 -8.58 -16.09 -19.74
N SER A 191 -7.37 -16.45 -19.34
CA SER A 191 -6.40 -17.13 -20.20
C SER A 191 -6.91 -18.49 -20.67
N LYS A 192 -7.47 -19.30 -19.76
CA LYS A 192 -8.08 -20.60 -20.10
C LYS A 192 -9.20 -20.45 -21.12
N ILE A 193 -10.13 -19.53 -20.88
CA ILE A 193 -11.27 -19.24 -21.76
C ILE A 193 -10.77 -18.78 -23.16
N SER A 194 -9.79 -17.87 -23.18
CA SER A 194 -9.19 -17.37 -24.42
C SER A 194 -8.45 -18.46 -25.21
N ASN A 195 -7.76 -19.37 -24.53
CA ASN A 195 -7.06 -20.49 -25.17
C ASN A 195 -8.02 -21.55 -25.72
N LEU A 196 -9.15 -21.80 -25.05
CA LEU A 196 -10.19 -22.69 -25.56
C LEU A 196 -10.77 -22.15 -26.87
N ARG A 197 -10.96 -20.83 -26.97
CA ARG A 197 -11.34 -20.17 -28.22
C ARG A 197 -10.32 -20.41 -29.34
N ALA A 198 -9.03 -20.23 -29.06
CA ALA A 198 -7.97 -20.44 -30.06
C ALA A 198 -7.85 -21.89 -30.56
N LYS A 199 -8.43 -22.88 -29.87
CA LYS A 199 -8.46 -24.29 -30.29
C LYS A 199 -9.74 -24.69 -31.04
N ARG A 200 -10.82 -23.91 -30.92
CA ARG A 200 -12.10 -24.19 -31.61
C ARG A 200 -12.13 -23.62 -33.04
N PHE A 201 -11.18 -22.76 -33.38
CA PHE A 201 -10.95 -22.20 -34.71
C PHE A 201 -9.58 -22.65 -35.23
#